data_AF-A0A2W4SN28-F1
#
_entry.id   AF-A0A2W4SN28-F1
#
_cell.length_a   1.000
_cell.length_b   1.000
_cell.length_c   1.000
_cell.angle_alpha   90.00
_cell.angle_beta   90.00
_cell.angle_gamma   90.00
#
_symmetry.space_group_name_H-M   'P 1'
#
loop_
_entity.id
_entity.type
_entity.pdbx_description
1 polymer ?
#
loop_
_entity_poly.entity_id
_entity_poly.type
_entity_poly.pdbx_seq_one_letter_code
_entity_poly.pdbx_strand_id
1 'polypeptide(L)' 'MGSCEEAHYYLQVCGVSSLDGNSDGEPCEMLCGTAR' A
#
# COMPACT_ATOMS: atom_id res chain seq x y z
N MET A 1 -9.44 0.19 -3.59
CA MET A 1 -8.71 -0.12 -2.35
C MET A 1 -9.40 0.69 -1.28
N GLY A 2 -10.13 0.03 -0.38
CA GLY A 2 -10.99 0.73 0.58
C GLY A 2 -10.30 1.03 1.91
N SER A 3 -9.28 0.24 2.26
CA SER A 3 -8.56 0.29 3.53
C SER A 3 -7.09 -0.05 3.36
N CYS A 4 -6.25 0.44 4.27
CA CYS A 4 -4.82 0.14 4.27
C CYS A 4 -4.53 -1.37 4.42
N GLU A 5 -5.30 -2.09 5.24
CA GLU A 5 -5.16 -3.55 5.40
C GLU A 5 -5.31 -4.31 4.08
N GLU A 6 -6.24 -3.86 3.23
CA GLU A 6 -6.44 -4.44 1.91
C GLU A 6 -5.26 -4.11 1.00
N ALA A 7 -4.75 -2.88 1.04
CA ALA A 7 -3.55 -2.50 0.30
C ALA A 7 -2.32 -3.35 0.70
N HIS A 8 -2.14 -3.62 2.00
CA HIS A 8 -1.10 -4.52 2.54
C HIS A 8 -1.27 -5.94 2.04
N TYR A 9 -2.49 -6.45 2.00
CA TYR A 9 -2.76 -7.75 1.43
C TYR A 9 -2.34 -7.81 -0.04
N TYR A 10 -2.66 -6.79 -0.85
CA TYR A 10 -2.24 -6.77 -2.26
C TYR A 10 -0.71 -6.61 -2.42
N LEU A 11 -0.06 -5.84 -1.55
CA LEU A 11 1.39 -5.71 -1.56
C LEU A 11 2.09 -7.04 -1.23
N GLN A 12 1.70 -7.67 -0.11
CA GLN A 12 2.39 -8.85 0.42
C GLN A 12 1.92 -10.16 -0.24
N VAL A 13 0.61 -10.30 -0.48
CA VAL A 13 0.03 -11.55 -0.99
C VAL A 13 -0.01 -11.56 -2.51
N CYS A 14 -0.44 -10.45 -3.11
CA CYS A 14 -0.51 -10.34 -4.56
C CYS A 14 0.85 -9.91 -5.16
N GLY A 15 1.77 -9.39 -4.34
CA GLY A 15 3.10 -8.97 -4.78
C GLY A 15 3.08 -7.68 -5.59
N VAL A 16 2.03 -6.86 -5.44
CA VAL A 16 1.84 -5.65 -6.23
C VAL A 16 2.69 -4.51 -5.65
N SER A 17 3.97 -4.53 -6.00
CA SER A 17 4.95 -3.52 -5.57
C SER A 17 4.64 -2.12 -6.10
N SER A 18 3.80 -2.00 -7.13
CA SER A 18 3.37 -0.71 -7.66
C SER A 18 2.47 0.09 -6.70
N LEU A 19 2.00 -0.53 -5.61
CA LEU A 19 1.25 0.14 -4.56
C LEU A 19 2.18 0.84 -3.56
N ASP A 20 3.36 0.29 -3.34
CA ASP A 20 4.41 0.80 -2.45
C ASP A 20 5.45 1.58 -3.28
N GLY A 21 5.09 2.82 -3.60
CA GLY A 21 5.87 3.66 -4.52
C GLY A 21 7.23 4.13 -3.96
N ASN A 22 7.33 4.18 -2.64
CA ASN A 22 8.52 4.54 -1.87
C ASN A 22 9.29 3.32 -1.33
N SER A 23 8.75 2.11 -1.52
CA SER A 23 9.37 0.86 -1.05
C SER A 23 9.64 0.87 0.46
N ASP A 24 8.78 1.53 1.23
CA ASP A 24 8.86 1.60 2.69
C ASP A 24 8.05 0.48 3.37
N GLY A 25 7.34 -0.32 2.57
CA GLY A 25 6.47 -1.39 3.04
C GLY A 25 5.03 -0.94 3.31
N GLU A 26 4.70 0.33 3.10
CA GLU A 26 3.34 0.86 3.21
C GLU A 26 2.75 1.07 1.80
N PRO A 27 1.73 0.28 1.42
CA PRO A 27 1.10 0.42 0.13
C PRO A 27 0.05 1.51 0.13
N CYS A 28 0.03 2.27 -0.96
CA CYS A 28 -0.85 3.39 -1.20
C CYS A 28 -0.81 4.45 -0.10
N GLU A 29 0.23 5.28 -0.15
CA GLU A 29 0.44 6.48 0.67
C GLU A 29 -0.81 7.36 0.83
N MET A 30 -1.64 7.46 -0.23
CA MET A 30 -2.91 8.22 -0.20
C MET A 30 -4.02 7.57 0.64
N LEU A 31 -3.94 6.26 0.88
CA LEU A 31 -4.91 5.47 1.64
C LEU A 31 -4.42 5.15 3.05
N CYS A 32 -3.14 4.84 3.23
CA CYS A 32 -2.59 4.45 4.54
C CYS A 32 -2.10 5.62 5.40
N GLY A 33 -1.89 6.81 4.82
CA GLY A 33 -1.75 8.03 5.62
C GLY A 33 -0.44 8.79 5.53
N THR A 34 0.29 8.69 4.41
CA THR A 34 1.50 9.52 4.18
C THR A 34 1.26 10.64 3.17
N ALA A 35 0.13 10.65 2.46
CA ALA A 35 -0.31 11.84 1.73
C ALA A 35 -0.78 12.92 2.72
N ARG A 36 0.18 13.67 3.24
CA ARG A 36 -0.04 14.90 3.99
C ARG A 36 -0.22 16.09 3.05
#